data_AF-A0A8C0WEE4-F1
#
_entry.id   AF-A0A8C0WEE4-F1
#
_cell.length_a   1.000
_cell.length_b   1.000
_cell.length_c   1.000
_cell.angle_alpha   90.00
_cell.angle_beta   90.00
_cell.angle_gamma   90.00
#
_symmetry.space_group_name_H-M   'P 1'
#
loop_
_entity.id
_entity.type
_entity.pdbx_description
1 polymer ?
#
loop_
_entity_poly.entity_id
_entity_poly.type
_entity_poly.pdbx_seq_one_letter_code
_entity_poly.pdbx_strand_id
1 'polypeptide(L)'
;MAVGKIKYLTKGGKKGAKRKVVDPFSKKDWYDVKAPATFNIRSIGKTLITRTQGTKIASAGLKGRVCEVSLADLQNDDIAFRKFKLIAEAKIQGKHCLTSVAWILPVTKCIPWSNMADHD
;
A
#
# COMPACT_ATOMS: atom_id res chain seq x y z
N MET A 1 -46.49 -41.70 -15.57
CA MET A 1 -45.69 -40.53 -15.19
C MET A 1 -45.63 -39.56 -16.37
N ALA A 2 -46.08 -38.33 -16.20
CA ALA A 2 -45.79 -37.21 -17.09
C ALA A 2 -45.72 -35.95 -16.23
N VAL A 3 -44.48 -35.50 -16.01
CA VAL A 3 -44.11 -34.42 -15.10
C VAL A 3 -44.61 -33.09 -15.66
N GLY A 4 -45.50 -32.42 -14.93
CA GLY A 4 -45.95 -31.07 -15.25
C GLY A 4 -44.78 -30.09 -15.26
N LYS A 5 -44.54 -29.46 -16.41
CA LYS A 5 -43.55 -28.38 -16.54
C LYS A 5 -44.00 -27.18 -15.72
N ILE A 6 -43.40 -26.99 -14.54
CA ILE A 6 -43.44 -25.70 -13.84
C ILE A 6 -42.72 -24.69 -14.74
N LYS A 7 -43.49 -23.75 -15.31
CA LYS A 7 -42.95 -22.55 -15.94
C LYS A 7 -42.29 -21.74 -14.84
N TYR A 8 -41.02 -22.06 -14.56
CA TYR A 8 -40.24 -21.27 -13.64
C TYR A 8 -40.10 -19.88 -14.25
N LEU A 9 -40.84 -18.98 -13.63
CA LEU A 9 -40.87 -17.56 -13.82
C LEU A 9 -39.44 -17.08 -14.13
N THR A 10 -39.20 -16.64 -15.37
CA THR A 10 -38.09 -15.76 -15.73
C THR A 10 -38.34 -14.40 -15.06
N LYS A 11 -38.36 -14.37 -13.73
CA LYS A 11 -38.31 -13.12 -12.99
C LYS A 11 -36.85 -12.77 -12.88
N GLY A 12 -36.43 -11.90 -13.81
CA GLY A 12 -35.09 -11.36 -13.93
C GLY A 12 -34.45 -11.08 -12.56
N GLY A 13 -33.64 -12.01 -12.11
CA GLY A 13 -32.94 -11.93 -10.84
C GLY A 13 -31.64 -11.19 -11.06
N LYS A 14 -31.71 -9.86 -11.01
CA LYS A 14 -30.57 -8.92 -10.94
C LYS A 14 -29.42 -9.28 -11.89
N LYS A 15 -29.49 -8.75 -13.10
CA LYS A 15 -28.29 -8.35 -13.86
C LYS A 15 -27.50 -7.45 -12.91
N GLY A 16 -26.56 -8.06 -12.20
CA GLY A 16 -25.86 -7.48 -11.06
C GLY A 16 -25.43 -6.09 -11.46
N ALA A 17 -25.87 -5.11 -10.66
CA ALA A 17 -25.68 -3.70 -10.87
C ALA A 17 -24.36 -3.49 -11.61
N LYS A 18 -24.43 -3.01 -12.86
CA LYS A 18 -23.25 -2.55 -13.60
C LYS A 18 -22.57 -1.60 -12.63
N ARG A 19 -21.52 -2.06 -11.94
CA ARG A 19 -20.68 -1.19 -11.13
C ARG A 19 -20.34 -0.08 -12.09
N LYS A 20 -20.70 1.17 -11.75
CA LYS A 20 -20.28 2.32 -12.55
C LYS A 20 -18.81 2.07 -12.85
N VAL A 21 -18.45 2.07 -14.14
CA VAL A 21 -17.06 1.93 -14.56
C VAL A 21 -16.39 3.21 -14.08
N VAL A 22 -16.00 3.18 -12.82
CA VAL A 22 -15.29 4.25 -12.15
C VAL A 22 -13.83 3.92 -12.31
N ASP A 23 -13.09 4.90 -12.80
CA ASP A 23 -11.66 4.80 -12.96
C ASP A 23 -10.99 4.33 -11.65
N PRO A 24 -10.10 3.33 -11.71
CA PRO A 24 -9.44 2.78 -10.52
C PRO A 24 -8.50 3.77 -9.82
N PHE A 25 -8.02 4.83 -10.48
CA PHE A 25 -7.20 5.87 -9.87
C PHE A 25 -8.01 6.91 -9.10
N SER A 26 -9.27 7.14 -9.46
CA SER A 26 -10.19 8.03 -8.68
C SER A 26 -10.39 7.59 -7.23
N LYS A 27 -10.05 6.33 -6.90
CA LYS A 27 -10.11 5.77 -5.54
C LYS A 27 -8.78 5.83 -4.81
N LYS A 28 -7.74 6.41 -5.41
CA LYS A 28 -6.39 6.50 -4.84
C LYS A 28 -6.10 7.92 -4.41
N ASP A 29 -5.47 8.06 -3.25
CA ASP A 29 -4.97 9.32 -2.73
C ASP A 29 -3.43 9.32 -2.78
N TRP A 30 -2.87 10.52 -2.94
CA TRP A 30 -1.43 10.75 -2.92
C TRP A 30 -0.94 11.04 -1.50
N TYR A 31 0.17 10.40 -1.15
CA TYR A 31 0.90 10.60 0.08
C TYR A 31 2.35 11.00 -0.22
N ASP A 32 2.88 11.98 0.50
CA ASP A 32 4.28 12.38 0.36
C ASP A 32 5.16 11.46 1.22
N VAL A 33 6.15 10.82 0.60
CA VAL A 33 7.13 9.96 1.26
C VAL A 33 8.28 10.82 1.75
N LYS A 34 8.47 10.84 3.08
CA LYS A 34 9.53 11.59 3.73
C LYS A 34 10.62 10.68 4.27
N ALA A 35 11.87 11.02 3.94
CA ALA A 35 13.04 10.38 4.48
C ALA A 35 13.21 10.69 5.99
N PRO A 36 13.92 9.83 6.74
CA PRO A 36 14.35 10.11 8.10
C PRO A 36 15.13 11.42 8.20
N ALA A 37 15.17 12.01 9.39
CA ALA A 37 15.89 13.27 9.65
C ALA A 37 17.42 13.13 9.60
N THR A 38 17.95 11.93 9.40
CA THR A 38 19.38 11.67 9.20
C THR A 38 19.90 12.16 7.85
N PHE A 39 19.01 12.40 6.89
CA PHE A 39 19.35 12.87 5.55
C PHE A 39 19.01 14.36 5.37
N ASN A 40 19.80 15.07 4.58
CA ASN A 40 19.58 16.49 4.29
C ASN A 40 18.31 16.70 3.46
N ILE A 41 18.12 15.91 2.39
CA ILE A 41 16.90 15.94 1.59
C ILE A 41 15.90 14.95 2.16
N ARG A 42 14.77 15.49 2.60
CA ARG A 42 13.69 14.70 3.21
C ARG A 42 12.55 14.38 2.25
N SER A 43 12.44 15.06 1.12
CA SER A 43 11.37 14.80 0.14
C SER A 43 11.87 13.84 -0.92
N ILE A 44 11.46 12.57 -0.85
CA ILE A 44 11.86 11.55 -1.83
C ILE A 44 10.90 11.56 -3.02
N GLY A 45 9.60 11.66 -2.74
CA GLY A 45 8.58 11.58 -3.77
C GLY A 45 7.19 11.33 -3.21
N LYS A 46 6.26 10.94 -4.07
CA LYS A 46 4.86 10.68 -3.72
C LYS A 46 4.47 9.24 -4.01
N THR A 47 3.63 8.67 -3.16
CA THR A 47 3.06 7.33 -3.36
C THR A 47 1.55 7.40 -3.41
N LEU A 48 0.98 6.65 -4.34
CA LEU A 48 -0.46 6.49 -4.49
C LEU A 48 -0.93 5.23 -3.79
N ILE A 49 -1.94 5.36 -2.93
CA ILE A 49 -2.56 4.27 -2.19
C ILE A 49 -4.07 4.37 -2.28
N THR A 50 -4.73 3.23 -2.29
CA THR A 50 -6.19 3.15 -2.25
C THR A 50 -6.73 3.73 -0.95
N ARG A 51 -7.72 4.60 -1.06
CA ARG A 51 -8.46 5.14 0.08
C ARG A 51 -9.05 4.02 0.92
N THR A 52 -9.06 4.22 2.24
CA THR A 52 -9.68 3.28 3.19
C THR A 52 -11.11 3.00 2.77
N GLN A 53 -11.43 1.72 2.58
CA GLN A 53 -12.75 1.25 2.18
C GLN A 53 -13.12 0.03 3.02
N GLY A 54 -14.21 0.14 3.79
CA GLY A 54 -14.62 -0.89 4.73
C GLY A 54 -13.51 -1.19 5.73
N THR A 55 -13.10 -2.45 5.80
CA THR A 55 -12.03 -2.94 6.69
C THR A 55 -10.61 -2.79 6.14
N LYS A 56 -10.46 -2.39 4.87
CA LYS A 56 -9.14 -2.21 4.25
C LYS A 56 -8.62 -0.80 4.55
N ILE A 57 -7.67 -0.71 5.46
CA ILE A 57 -7.07 0.56 5.90
C ILE A 57 -5.92 0.96 4.96
N ALA A 58 -5.91 2.22 4.51
CA ALA A 58 -4.85 2.76 3.66
C ALA A 58 -3.45 2.64 4.29
N SER A 59 -3.36 2.80 5.63
CA SER A 59 -2.10 2.70 6.37
C SER A 59 -1.46 1.30 6.31
N ALA A 60 -2.29 0.24 6.30
CA ALA A 60 -1.82 -1.13 6.19
C ALA A 60 -1.22 -1.41 4.80
N GLY A 61 -1.76 -0.80 3.74
CA GLY A 61 -1.21 -0.90 2.38
C GLY A 61 0.02 -0.01 2.11
N LEU A 62 0.28 0.94 3.02
CA LEU A 62 1.45 1.81 3.02
C LEU A 62 2.64 1.16 3.72
N LYS A 63 2.39 0.51 4.86
CA LYS A 63 3.40 -0.18 5.65
C LYS A 63 4.09 -1.27 4.83
N GLY A 64 5.42 -1.35 4.92
CA GLY A 64 6.20 -2.41 4.28
C GLY A 64 6.52 -2.17 2.80
N ARG A 65 6.12 -1.02 2.23
CA ARG A 65 6.62 -0.61 0.92
C ARG A 65 8.10 -0.22 1.02
N VAL A 66 8.91 -0.80 0.15
CA VAL A 66 10.35 -0.51 0.05
C VAL A 66 10.57 0.46 -1.11
N CYS A 67 11.16 1.61 -0.82
CA CYS A 67 11.64 2.57 -1.81
C CYS A 67 13.17 2.47 -1.88
N GLU A 68 13.70 2.23 -3.08
CA GLU A 68 15.14 2.27 -3.34
C GLU A 68 15.49 3.69 -3.83
N VAL A 69 16.38 4.36 -3.13
CA VAL A 69 16.76 5.76 -3.38
C VAL A 69 18.28 5.86 -3.38
N SER A 70 18.84 6.66 -4.28
CA SER A 70 20.29 6.88 -4.32
C SER A 70 20.74 7.85 -3.22
N LEU A 71 21.99 7.75 -2.76
CA LEU A 71 22.54 8.71 -1.79
C LEU A 71 22.58 10.12 -2.36
N ALA A 72 22.82 10.25 -3.67
CA ALA A 72 22.80 11.54 -4.37
C ALA A 72 21.46 12.26 -4.18
N ASP A 73 20.33 11.54 -4.27
CA ASP A 73 18.99 12.13 -4.07
C ASP A 73 18.69 12.47 -2.59
N LEU A 74 19.42 11.88 -1.64
CA LEU A 74 19.21 12.08 -0.20
C LEU A 74 20.12 13.16 0.39
N GLN A 75 21.30 13.38 -0.20
CA GLN A 75 22.33 14.24 0.38
C GLN A 75 22.96 15.24 -0.61
N ASN A 76 22.57 15.22 -1.91
CA ASN A 76 23.17 16.01 -2.99
C ASN A 76 24.68 15.79 -3.18
N ASP A 77 25.19 14.59 -2.85
CA ASP A 77 26.59 14.22 -3.09
C ASP A 77 26.74 13.55 -4.47
N ASP A 78 27.93 13.60 -5.07
CA ASP A 78 28.25 12.95 -6.36
C ASP A 78 28.22 11.40 -6.31
N ILE A 79 27.99 10.82 -5.13
CA ILE A 79 28.00 9.39 -4.89
C ILE A 79 26.63 8.77 -5.27
N ALA A 80 26.37 8.63 -6.57
CA ALA A 80 25.15 8.00 -7.08
C ALA A 80 25.14 6.46 -6.96
N PHE A 81 26.29 5.83 -6.73
CA PHE A 81 26.42 4.37 -6.72
C PHE A 81 25.88 3.71 -5.43
N ARG A 82 25.77 4.47 -4.32
CA ARG A 82 25.24 3.95 -3.06
C ARG A 82 23.73 4.09 -3.04
N LYS A 83 23.02 2.96 -2.95
CA LYS A 83 21.56 2.92 -2.91
C LYS A 83 21.07 2.45 -1.54
N PHE A 84 20.07 3.14 -1.04
CA PHE A 84 19.48 2.93 0.27
C PHE A 84 18.08 2.36 0.07
N LYS A 85 17.76 1.32 0.84
CA LYS A 85 16.39 0.82 0.92
C LYS A 85 15.70 1.48 2.11
N LEU A 86 14.61 2.19 1.84
CA LEU A 86 13.79 2.86 2.84
C LEU A 86 12.45 2.14 2.92
N ILE A 87 12.04 1.73 4.12
CA ILE A 87 10.74 1.10 4.36
C ILE A 87 9.77 2.16 4.86
N ALA A 88 8.59 2.25 4.25
CA ALA A 88 7.50 3.05 4.78
C ALA A 88 6.99 2.47 6.11
N GLU A 89 7.09 3.27 7.16
CA GLU A 89 6.55 2.94 8.47
C GLU A 89 5.04 3.16 8.55
N ALA A 90 4.42 2.52 9.53
CA ALA A 90 3.00 2.66 9.83
C ALA A 90 2.62 4.06 10.35
N LYS A 91 3.60 4.86 10.77
CA LYS A 91 3.37 6.20 11.33
C LYS A 91 3.09 7.19 10.20
N ILE A 92 1.81 7.40 9.96
CA ILE A 92 1.32 8.40 9.01
C ILE A 92 0.97 9.66 9.78
N GLN A 93 1.62 10.76 9.42
CA GLN A 93 1.28 12.10 9.92
C GLN A 93 0.48 12.82 8.84
N GLY A 94 -0.85 12.71 8.88
CA GLY A 94 -1.72 13.29 7.86
C GLY A 94 -1.47 12.66 6.48
N LYS A 95 -0.93 13.46 5.54
CA LYS A 95 -0.56 13.00 4.18
C LYS A 95 0.92 12.64 4.04
N HIS A 96 1.69 12.66 5.13
CA HIS A 96 3.10 12.31 5.12
C HIS A 96 3.32 10.89 5.62
N CYS A 97 4.00 10.10 4.79
CA CYS A 97 4.48 8.78 5.11
C CYS A 97 5.94 8.88 5.55
N LEU A 98 6.20 8.59 6.81
CA LEU A 98 7.56 8.54 7.34
C LEU A 98 8.20 7.22 6.93
N THR A 99 9.42 7.27 6.42
CA THR A 99 10.20 6.06 6.15
C THR A 99 11.27 5.86 7.21
N SER A 100 11.59 4.61 7.46
CA SER A 100 12.74 4.20 8.26
C SER A 100 13.77 3.52 7.35
N VAL A 101 15.04 3.62 7.72
CA VAL A 101 16.13 3.01 6.98
C VAL A 101 16.11 1.50 7.20
N ALA A 102 16.07 0.73 6.11
CA ALA A 102 15.88 -0.72 6.19
C ALA A 102 17.17 -1.52 6.47
N TRP A 103 18.35 -0.90 6.42
CA TRP A 103 19.63 -1.60 6.37
C TRP A 103 20.55 -1.16 7.53
N ILE A 104 20.60 -1.98 8.58
CA ILE A 104 21.79 -2.53 9.30
C ILE A 104 21.30 -3.71 10.19
N LEU A 105 20.39 -4.55 9.69
CA LEU A 105 20.22 -5.88 10.29
C LEU A 105 20.53 -6.94 9.24
N PRO A 106 21.34 -7.96 9.58
CA PRO A 106 21.56 -9.09 8.70
C PRO A 106 20.20 -9.70 8.34
N VAL A 107 20.14 -10.29 7.15
CA VAL A 107 19.00 -10.98 6.55
C VAL A 107 18.58 -12.18 7.41
N THR A 108 18.03 -11.97 8.61
CA THR A 108 17.61 -13.05 9.53
C THR A 108 16.29 -12.79 10.24
N LYS A 109 15.60 -11.67 9.97
CA LYS A 109 14.18 -11.54 10.32
C LYS A 109 13.33 -11.26 9.08
N CYS A 110 13.38 -12.21 8.14
CA CYS A 110 12.13 -12.68 7.56
C CYS A 110 11.29 -13.26 8.70
N ILE A 111 10.56 -12.41 9.44
CA ILE A 111 9.44 -12.90 10.23
C ILE A 111 8.38 -13.24 9.19
N PRO A 112 8.05 -14.52 8.96
CA PRO A 112 6.94 -14.86 8.11
C PRO A 112 5.69 -14.22 8.71
N TRP A 113 4.92 -13.54 7.85
CA TRP A 113 3.65 -12.87 8.18
C TRP A 113 2.57 -13.84 8.70
N SER A 114 2.91 -15.08 9.08
CA SER A 114 1.95 -16.11 9.47
C SER A 114 1.58 -16.15 10.96
N ASN A 115 2.27 -15.44 11.87
CA ASN A 115 2.03 -15.57 13.32
C ASN A 115 1.62 -14.27 14.05
N MET A 116 0.82 -13.41 13.41
CA MET A 116 0.09 -12.34 14.12
C MET A 116 -1.41 -12.56 13.96
N ALA A 117 -1.85 -13.76 14.36
CA ALA A 117 -3.22 -14.03 14.75
C ALA A 117 -3.18 -14.49 16.22
N ASP A 118 -4.03 -13.86 17.02
CA ASP A 118 -4.54 -14.29 18.32
C ASP A 118 -3.62 -14.17 19.55
N HIS A 119 -3.86 -13.13 20.36
CA HIS A 119 -4.40 -13.28 21.73
C HIS A 119 -4.79 -11.90 22.30
N ASP A 120 -6.08 -11.79 22.66
CA ASP A 120 -6.83 -10.75 23.41
C ASP A 120 -6.33 -9.29 23.47
#